data_AF-A0AAW7NUQ7-F1
#
_entry.id   AF-A0AAW7NUQ7-F1
#
_cell.length_a   1.000
_cell.length_b   1.000
_cell.length_c   1.000
_cell.angle_alpha   90.00
_cell.angle_beta   90.00
_cell.angle_gamma   90.00
#
_symmetry.space_group_name_H-M   'P 1'
#
loop_
_entity.id
_entity.type
_entity.pdbx_description
1 polymer ?
#
loop_
_entity_poly.entity_id
_entity_poly.type
_entity_poly.pdbx_seq_one_letter_code
_entity_poly.pdbx_strand_id
1 'polypeptide(L)'
;MIANVRVHADGQSSSLCQLDIMKYPKEVIEARMVERGFGGESFFICGFEDWQVDTIMSLDEAYLLRRVIEGLYAGDDFIVVYCLKNHWLVSDIISHHYCFVTKDEVQLMTKILNQCEMSSVVEFFYKANNWVTAVQAYIEKGVVLNTTRGFYVDVDNVL
;
A
#
# COMPACT_ATOMS: atom_id res chain seq x y z
N MET A 1 6.06 0.21 -10.39
CA MET A 1 5.97 1.59 -9.91
C MET A 1 6.39 2.59 -10.99
N ILE A 2 5.63 2.62 -12.10
CA ILE A 2 5.82 3.54 -13.23
C ILE A 2 5.07 4.84 -12.91
N ALA A 3 5.79 5.81 -12.37
CA ALA A 3 5.26 7.09 -11.92
C ALA A 3 4.92 8.01 -13.09
N ASN A 4 3.72 8.59 -13.07
CA ASN A 4 3.32 9.66 -13.98
C ASN A 4 3.76 11.01 -13.39
N VAL A 5 4.78 11.64 -13.97
CA VAL A 5 5.31 12.92 -13.50
C VAL A 5 4.61 14.07 -14.20
N ARG A 6 4.19 15.06 -13.41
CA ARG A 6 3.66 16.33 -13.90
C ARG A 6 4.46 17.48 -13.33
N VAL A 7 4.41 18.61 -14.03
CA VAL A 7 4.98 19.88 -13.59
C VAL A 7 3.88 20.90 -13.38
N HIS A 8 4.13 21.84 -12.47
CA HIS A 8 3.29 23.01 -12.30
C HIS A 8 3.98 24.24 -12.89
N ALA A 9 3.34 24.88 -13.86
CA ALA A 9 3.81 26.12 -14.46
C ALA A 9 2.60 27.05 -14.70
N ASP A 10 2.72 28.31 -14.29
CA ASP A 10 1.72 29.36 -14.53
C ASP A 10 0.28 28.98 -14.13
N GLY A 11 0.11 28.28 -13.00
CA GLY A 11 -1.20 27.86 -12.50
C GLY A 11 -1.80 26.65 -13.22
N GLN A 12 -1.10 26.07 -14.20
CA GLN A 12 -1.51 24.88 -14.93
C GLN A 12 -0.59 23.70 -14.64
N SER A 13 -1.14 22.49 -14.75
CA SER A 13 -0.34 21.26 -14.69
C SER A 13 -0.27 20.58 -16.04
N SER A 14 0.92 20.16 -16.45
CA SER A 14 1.15 19.39 -17.67
C SER A 14 1.93 18.12 -17.38
N SER A 15 1.69 17.08 -18.18
CA SER A 15 2.50 15.86 -18.14
C SER A 15 3.94 16.18 -18.57
N LEU A 16 4.91 15.64 -17.83
CA LEU A 16 6.33 15.78 -18.15
C LEU A 16 6.89 14.49 -18.74
N CYS A 17 6.77 13.38 -18.01
CA CYS A 17 7.26 12.06 -18.42
C CYS A 17 6.72 10.95 -17.51
N GLN A 18 7.09 9.71 -17.83
CA GLN A 18 6.96 8.56 -16.95
C GLN A 18 8.32 8.13 -16.43
N LEU A 19 8.38 7.68 -15.17
CA LEU A 19 9.61 7.25 -14.52
C LEU A 19 9.40 5.93 -13.78
N ASP A 20 10.34 5.01 -13.95
CA ASP A 20 10.38 3.79 -13.14
C ASP A 20 11.13 4.06 -11.83
N ILE A 21 10.37 4.20 -10.74
CA ILE A 21 10.90 4.51 -9.40
C ILE A 21 11.72 3.35 -8.84
N MET A 22 11.40 2.10 -9.22
CA MET A 22 12.14 0.93 -8.75
C MET A 22 13.52 0.83 -9.42
N LYS A 23 13.62 1.30 -10.66
CA LYS A 23 14.84 1.18 -11.47
C LYS A 23 15.91 2.22 -11.15
N TYR A 24 15.53 3.48 -10.94
CA TYR A 24 16.49 4.58 -10.80
C TYR A 24 16.62 5.06 -9.34
N PRO A 25 17.82 5.44 -8.86
CA PRO A 25 17.98 6.12 -7.58
C PRO A 25 17.39 7.53 -7.60
N LYS A 26 16.97 8.03 -6.43
CA LYS A 26 16.32 9.34 -6.28
C LYS A 26 17.22 10.47 -6.77
N GLU A 27 18.48 10.43 -6.37
CA GLU A 27 19.48 11.46 -6.63
C GLU A 27 19.74 11.60 -8.14
N VAL A 28 19.65 10.49 -8.89
CA VAL A 28 19.79 10.49 -10.35
C VAL A 28 18.58 11.18 -10.99
N ILE A 29 17.36 10.92 -10.52
CA ILE A 29 16.15 11.58 -11.03
C ILE A 29 16.20 13.08 -10.70
N GLU A 30 16.52 13.44 -9.47
CA GLU A 30 16.62 14.84 -9.02
C GLU A 30 17.64 15.64 -9.85
N ALA A 31 18.84 15.08 -10.06
CA ALA A 31 19.85 15.73 -10.90
C ALA A 31 19.34 15.98 -12.33
N ARG A 32 18.63 15.01 -12.91
CA ARG A 32 18.02 15.15 -14.25
C ARG A 32 16.90 16.19 -14.30
N MET A 33 16.11 16.32 -13.24
CA MET A 33 15.07 17.35 -13.16
C MET A 33 15.70 18.74 -13.10
N VAL A 34 16.74 18.91 -12.27
CA VAL A 34 17.49 20.17 -12.16
C VAL A 34 18.15 20.55 -13.48
N GLU A 35 18.79 19.60 -14.19
CA GLU A 35 19.35 19.81 -15.54
C GLU A 35 18.30 20.32 -16.54
N ARG A 36 17.03 19.95 -16.35
CA ARG A 36 15.90 20.37 -17.20
C ARG A 36 15.21 21.64 -16.71
N GLY A 37 15.71 22.28 -15.66
CA GLY A 37 15.16 23.51 -15.09
C GLY A 37 14.02 23.30 -14.09
N PHE A 38 13.78 22.06 -13.64
CA PHE A 38 12.77 21.75 -12.62
C PHE A 38 13.46 21.50 -11.27
N GLY A 39 13.21 22.39 -10.30
CA GLY A 39 13.72 22.27 -8.93
C GLY A 39 12.62 22.47 -7.88
N GLY A 40 12.86 22.01 -6.65
CA GLY A 40 11.89 22.11 -5.55
C GLY A 40 10.56 21.44 -5.87
N GLU A 41 9.44 22.09 -5.52
CA GLU A 41 8.08 21.59 -5.74
C GLU A 41 7.52 21.86 -7.16
N SER A 42 8.39 22.17 -8.13
CA SER A 42 7.95 22.44 -9.52
C SER A 42 7.45 21.19 -10.26
N PHE A 43 7.70 19.99 -9.71
CA PHE A 43 7.19 18.73 -10.24
C PHE A 43 6.67 17.82 -9.12
N PHE A 44 5.75 16.92 -9.50
CA PHE A 44 5.12 15.97 -8.59
C PHE A 44 4.69 14.71 -9.36
N ILE A 45 4.43 13.64 -8.62
CA ILE A 45 3.90 12.38 -9.14
C ILE A 45 2.39 12.42 -9.01
N CYS A 46 1.68 12.05 -10.08
CA CYS A 46 0.21 11.95 -10.10
C CYS A 46 -0.32 10.52 -9.94
N GLY A 47 0.55 9.61 -9.53
CA GLY A 47 0.24 8.21 -9.33
C GLY A 47 1.10 7.31 -10.20
N PHE A 48 0.67 6.05 -10.32
CA PHE A 48 1.45 5.00 -10.95
C PHE A 48 0.61 4.29 -12.01
N GLU A 49 1.08 4.33 -13.25
CA GLU A 49 0.36 3.79 -14.40
C GLU A 49 0.19 2.27 -14.29
N ASP A 50 1.25 1.54 -13.95
CA ASP A 50 1.23 0.09 -13.86
C ASP A 50 0.37 -0.42 -12.70
N TRP A 51 0.10 0.41 -11.70
CA TRP A 51 -0.79 0.10 -10.59
C TRP A 51 -2.22 0.61 -10.80
N GLN A 52 -2.45 1.46 -11.79
CA GLN A 52 -3.72 2.15 -12.03
C GLN A 52 -4.19 2.90 -10.77
N VAL A 53 -3.28 3.70 -10.20
CA VAL A 53 -3.51 4.55 -9.03
C VAL A 53 -3.29 6.00 -9.44
N ASP A 54 -4.25 6.85 -9.10
CA ASP A 54 -4.21 8.30 -9.34
C ASP A 54 -4.13 9.06 -8.01
N THR A 55 -2.92 9.18 -7.47
CA THR A 55 -2.66 9.85 -6.19
C THR A 55 -1.52 10.85 -6.36
N ILE A 56 -1.75 12.10 -5.94
CA ILE A 56 -0.72 13.13 -5.96
C ILE A 56 0.26 12.88 -4.81
N MET A 57 1.55 12.84 -5.12
CA MET A 57 2.62 12.72 -4.12
C MET A 57 3.92 13.36 -4.60
N SER A 58 4.79 13.69 -3.66
CA SER A 58 6.17 14.11 -3.92
C SER A 58 7.04 12.95 -4.41
N LEU A 59 8.21 13.28 -4.97
CA LEU A 59 9.22 12.28 -5.29
C LEU A 59 9.67 11.53 -4.03
N ASP A 60 9.84 12.24 -2.92
CA ASP A 60 10.25 11.71 -1.61
C ASP A 60 9.28 10.64 -1.12
N GLU A 61 7.99 10.93 -1.17
CA GLU A 61 6.93 9.99 -0.81
C GLU A 61 6.97 8.73 -1.69
N ALA A 62 7.14 8.87 -3.00
CA ALA A 62 7.30 7.71 -3.88
C ALA A 62 8.53 6.87 -3.52
N TYR A 63 9.65 7.49 -3.16
CA TYR A 63 10.83 6.73 -2.70
C TYR A 63 10.66 6.13 -1.30
N LEU A 64 9.85 6.73 -0.42
CA LEU A 64 9.48 6.12 0.85
C LEU A 64 8.62 4.87 0.63
N LEU A 65 7.64 4.93 -0.27
CA LEU A 65 6.86 3.76 -0.67
C LEU A 65 7.73 2.65 -1.25
N ARG A 66 8.71 2.99 -2.11
CA ARG A 66 9.70 2.01 -2.59
C ARG A 66 10.43 1.32 -1.43
N ARG A 67 10.89 2.09 -0.44
CA ARG A 67 11.58 1.53 0.74
C ARG A 67 10.67 0.63 1.58
N VAL A 68 9.39 0.98 1.70
CA VAL A 68 8.37 0.13 2.35
C VAL A 68 8.22 -1.19 1.61
N ILE A 69 8.09 -1.16 0.29
CA ILE A 69 7.95 -2.37 -0.55
C ILE A 69 9.19 -3.27 -0.39
N GLU A 70 10.39 -2.71 -0.58
CA GLU A 70 11.64 -3.48 -0.51
C GLU A 70 11.93 -3.98 0.92
N GLY A 71 11.69 -3.15 1.94
CA GLY A 71 12.08 -3.43 3.32
C GLY A 71 11.06 -4.22 4.14
N LEU A 72 9.77 -3.86 4.06
CA LEU A 72 8.71 -4.46 4.87
C LEU A 72 8.00 -5.61 4.15
N TYR A 73 7.86 -5.50 2.83
CA TYR A 73 7.10 -6.46 2.03
C TYR A 73 7.95 -7.32 1.11
N ALA A 74 9.28 -7.31 1.32
CA ALA A 74 10.28 -8.08 0.58
C ALA A 74 10.10 -8.02 -0.95
N GLY A 75 9.78 -6.82 -1.46
CA GLY A 75 9.59 -6.55 -2.87
C GLY A 75 8.16 -6.77 -3.40
N ASP A 76 7.23 -7.25 -2.58
CA ASP A 76 5.82 -7.38 -2.97
C ASP A 76 5.10 -6.03 -2.80
N ASP A 77 4.60 -5.47 -3.89
CA ASP A 77 3.94 -4.16 -3.92
C ASP A 77 2.43 -4.23 -3.61
N PHE A 78 1.86 -5.45 -3.51
CA PHE A 78 0.41 -5.66 -3.37
C PHE A 78 -0.21 -4.81 -2.25
N ILE A 79 0.41 -4.79 -1.07
CA ILE A 79 -0.12 -4.10 0.11
C ILE A 79 -0.13 -2.58 -0.11
N VAL A 80 0.96 -2.04 -0.66
CA VAL A 80 1.04 -0.60 -0.96
C VAL A 80 0.02 -0.22 -2.03
N VAL A 81 -0.13 -1.03 -3.08
CA VAL A 81 -1.13 -0.80 -4.14
C VAL A 81 -2.54 -0.85 -3.56
N TYR A 82 -2.84 -1.82 -2.68
CA TYR A 82 -4.11 -1.92 -1.98
C TYR A 82 -4.41 -0.65 -1.17
N CYS A 83 -3.47 -0.19 -0.35
CA CYS A 83 -3.69 1.00 0.48
C CYS A 83 -3.92 2.25 -0.37
N LEU A 84 -3.12 2.46 -1.41
CA LEU A 84 -3.27 3.61 -2.31
C LEU A 84 -4.61 3.58 -3.07
N LYS A 85 -5.08 2.40 -3.50
CA LYS A 85 -6.40 2.24 -4.13
C LYS A 85 -7.56 2.51 -3.17
N ASN A 86 -7.32 2.35 -1.87
CA ASN A 86 -8.26 2.74 -0.82
C ASN A 86 -8.03 4.17 -0.31
N HIS A 87 -7.29 5.00 -1.05
CA HIS A 87 -7.04 6.41 -0.78
C HIS A 87 -6.28 6.71 0.52
N TRP A 88 -5.47 5.75 1.01
CA TRP A 88 -4.60 6.00 2.15
C TRP A 88 -3.52 7.02 1.77
N LEU A 89 -3.21 7.93 2.68
CA LEU A 89 -2.08 8.85 2.50
C LEU A 89 -0.78 8.07 2.60
N VAL A 90 0.26 8.54 1.92
CA VAL A 90 1.58 7.90 1.97
C VAL A 90 2.12 7.88 3.40
N SER A 91 1.90 8.93 4.18
CA SER A 91 2.23 8.98 5.61
C SER A 91 1.57 7.87 6.41
N ASP A 92 0.33 7.51 6.09
CA ASP A 92 -0.44 6.50 6.80
C ASP A 92 0.11 5.11 6.45
N ILE A 93 0.41 4.86 5.17
CA ILE A 93 1.04 3.61 4.71
C ILE A 93 2.42 3.39 5.36
N ILE A 94 3.17 4.46 5.61
CA ILE A 94 4.50 4.39 6.24
C ILE A 94 4.42 4.19 7.76
N SER A 95 3.32 4.57 8.40
CA SER A 95 3.16 4.50 9.86
C SER A 95 2.29 3.33 10.34
N HIS A 96 1.34 2.90 9.52
CA HIS A 96 0.40 1.81 9.77
C HIS A 96 0.80 0.62 8.90
N HIS A 97 0.94 -0.56 9.49
CA HIS A 97 1.55 -1.69 8.82
C HIS A 97 0.69 -2.95 8.90
N TYR A 98 0.43 -3.50 7.72
CA TYR A 98 0.05 -4.90 7.59
C TYR A 98 1.24 -5.79 7.92
N CYS A 99 1.12 -6.62 8.94
CA CYS A 99 2.16 -7.56 9.34
C CYS A 99 1.88 -8.95 8.78
N PHE A 100 2.90 -9.61 8.23
CA PHE A 100 2.79 -11.02 7.84
C PHE A 100 2.47 -11.87 9.08
N VAL A 101 1.49 -12.76 8.95
CA VAL A 101 1.09 -13.67 10.04
C VAL A 101 1.39 -15.12 9.69
N THR A 102 0.81 -15.64 8.61
CA THR A 102 0.88 -17.06 8.27
C THR A 102 0.38 -17.30 6.84
N LYS A 103 0.57 -18.51 6.31
CA LYS A 103 -0.07 -19.00 5.08
C LYS A 103 -1.29 -19.88 5.35
N ASP A 104 -1.52 -20.23 6.61
CA ASP A 104 -2.56 -21.18 7.02
C ASP A 104 -3.78 -20.44 7.57
N GLU A 105 -4.95 -20.69 6.99
CA GLU A 105 -6.20 -20.01 7.38
C GLU A 105 -6.60 -20.32 8.82
N VAL A 106 -6.34 -21.55 9.29
CA VAL A 106 -6.65 -21.99 10.67
C VAL A 106 -5.83 -21.18 11.67
N GLN A 107 -4.52 -21.07 11.44
CA GLN A 107 -3.62 -20.27 12.26
C GLN A 107 -3.97 -18.78 12.23
N LEU A 108 -4.32 -18.23 11.06
CA LEU A 108 -4.69 -16.82 10.91
C LEU A 108 -5.84 -16.47 11.85
N MET A 109 -6.94 -17.19 11.72
CA MET A 109 -8.14 -16.88 12.47
C MET A 109 -8.01 -17.28 13.94
N THR A 110 -7.25 -18.32 14.27
CA THR A 110 -6.90 -18.60 15.67
C THR A 110 -6.24 -17.37 16.29
N LYS A 111 -5.34 -16.71 15.58
CA LYS A 111 -4.68 -15.49 16.05
C LYS A 111 -5.64 -14.31 16.16
N ILE A 112 -6.48 -14.07 15.16
CA ILE A 112 -7.47 -12.97 15.14
C ILE A 112 -8.48 -13.14 16.28
N LEU A 113 -8.98 -14.35 16.50
CA LEU A 113 -10.06 -14.63 17.46
C LEU A 113 -9.54 -14.88 18.88
N ASN A 114 -8.23 -14.97 19.09
CA ASN A 114 -7.64 -15.34 20.38
C ASN A 114 -8.02 -14.39 21.53
N GLN A 115 -8.32 -13.13 21.21
CA GLN A 115 -8.71 -12.11 22.18
C GLN A 115 -10.23 -11.88 22.25
N CYS A 116 -11.02 -12.57 21.43
CA CYS A 116 -12.47 -12.42 21.41
C CYS A 116 -13.14 -13.31 22.46
N GLU A 117 -14.26 -12.83 23.02
CA GLU A 117 -15.10 -13.68 23.86
C GLU A 117 -15.69 -14.84 23.05
N MET A 118 -15.69 -16.04 23.64
CA MET A 118 -16.16 -17.26 22.95
C MET A 118 -17.62 -17.14 22.45
N SER A 119 -18.49 -16.44 23.19
CA SER A 119 -19.86 -16.12 22.78
C SER A 119 -19.89 -15.38 21.43
N SER A 120 -19.07 -14.35 21.29
CA SER A 120 -18.94 -13.55 20.06
C SER A 120 -18.39 -14.39 18.90
N VAL A 121 -17.42 -15.26 19.18
CA VAL A 121 -16.86 -16.18 18.18
C VAL A 121 -17.95 -17.13 17.65
N VAL A 122 -18.74 -17.74 18.54
CA VAL A 122 -19.83 -18.65 18.17
C VAL A 122 -20.89 -17.93 17.31
N GLU A 123 -21.32 -16.74 17.72
CA GLU A 123 -22.29 -15.95 16.93
C GLU A 123 -21.76 -15.56 15.55
N PHE A 124 -20.49 -15.14 15.49
CA PHE A 124 -19.82 -14.79 14.23
C PHE A 124 -19.79 -15.99 13.28
N PHE A 125 -19.35 -17.16 13.76
CA PHE A 125 -19.31 -18.37 12.97
C PHE A 125 -20.69 -18.84 12.51
N TYR A 126 -21.70 -18.75 13.39
CA TYR A 126 -23.08 -19.09 13.04
C TYR A 126 -23.58 -18.23 11.87
N LYS A 127 -23.26 -16.93 11.85
CA LYS A 127 -23.60 -16.02 10.75
C LYS A 127 -22.79 -16.29 9.49
N ALA A 128 -21.50 -16.61 9.62
CA ALA A 128 -20.60 -16.86 8.50
C ALA A 128 -20.87 -18.20 7.78
N ASN A 129 -21.51 -19.17 8.45
CA ASN A 129 -21.86 -20.51 7.96
C ASN A 129 -20.66 -21.45 7.71
N ASN A 130 -19.55 -20.97 7.15
CA ASN A 130 -18.32 -21.74 6.97
C ASN A 130 -17.06 -20.87 7.11
N TRP A 131 -15.91 -21.54 7.14
CA TRP A 131 -14.61 -20.90 7.38
C TRP A 131 -14.17 -19.93 6.28
N VAL A 132 -14.44 -20.28 5.02
CA VAL A 132 -14.06 -19.44 3.88
C VAL A 132 -14.79 -18.10 3.96
N THR A 133 -16.09 -18.12 4.24
CA THR A 133 -16.88 -16.90 4.44
C THR A 133 -16.39 -16.10 5.66
N ALA A 134 -15.97 -16.78 6.73
CA ALA A 134 -15.46 -16.12 7.92
C ALA A 134 -14.15 -15.35 7.63
N VAL A 135 -13.19 -15.97 6.95
CA VAL A 135 -11.95 -15.30 6.51
C VAL A 135 -12.27 -14.16 5.54
N GLN A 136 -13.16 -14.41 4.58
CA GLN A 136 -13.57 -13.41 3.58
C GLN A 136 -14.16 -12.16 4.24
N ALA A 137 -14.91 -12.28 5.32
CA ALA A 137 -15.47 -11.14 6.05
C ALA A 137 -14.40 -10.20 6.62
N TYR A 138 -13.23 -10.72 7.00
CA TYR A 138 -12.09 -9.90 7.42
C TYR A 138 -11.35 -9.30 6.23
N ILE A 139 -11.26 -10.03 5.11
CA ILE A 139 -10.67 -9.53 3.86
C ILE A 139 -11.48 -8.36 3.28
N GLU A 140 -12.81 -8.48 3.24
CA GLU A 140 -13.70 -7.43 2.72
C GLU A 140 -13.66 -6.14 3.54
N LYS A 141 -13.38 -6.26 4.85
CA LYS A 141 -13.17 -5.12 5.73
C LYS A 141 -11.77 -4.53 5.65
N GLY A 142 -10.87 -5.15 4.88
CA GLY A 142 -9.47 -4.77 4.81
C GLY A 142 -8.64 -5.18 6.02
N VAL A 143 -9.20 -5.87 7.03
CA VAL A 143 -8.45 -6.27 8.23
C VAL A 143 -7.39 -7.33 7.89
N VAL A 144 -7.68 -8.18 6.91
CA VAL A 144 -6.77 -9.21 6.40
C VAL A 144 -6.52 -8.96 4.91
N LEU A 145 -5.26 -9.01 4.50
CA LEU A 145 -4.87 -9.05 3.09
C LEU A 145 -4.31 -10.42 2.76
N ASN A 146 -4.91 -11.08 1.77
CA ASN A 146 -4.42 -12.35 1.23
C ASN A 146 -3.53 -12.09 0.02
N THR A 147 -2.22 -12.31 0.16
CA THR A 147 -1.26 -12.16 -0.93
C THR A 147 -0.67 -13.51 -1.33
N THR A 148 0.08 -13.54 -2.44
CA THR A 148 0.80 -14.76 -2.86
C THR A 148 1.81 -15.26 -1.82
N ARG A 149 2.21 -14.40 -0.89
CA ARG A 149 3.13 -14.72 0.21
C ARG A 149 2.43 -15.20 1.47
N GLY A 150 1.11 -15.00 1.57
CA GLY A 150 0.27 -15.41 2.69
C GLY A 150 -0.59 -14.28 3.22
N PHE A 151 -1.08 -14.44 4.44
CA PHE A 151 -1.97 -13.50 5.10
C PHE A 151 -1.19 -12.43 5.86
N TYR A 152 -1.55 -11.19 5.59
CA TYR A 152 -1.11 -10.03 6.35
C TYR A 152 -2.30 -9.45 7.10
N VAL A 153 -2.07 -8.96 8.31
CA VAL A 153 -3.11 -8.44 9.19
C VAL A 153 -2.78 -7.00 9.55
N ASP A 154 -3.79 -6.15 9.48
CA ASP A 154 -3.72 -4.79 10.01
C ASP A 154 -3.57 -4.84 11.53
N VAL A 155 -2.41 -4.40 12.01
CA VAL A 155 -2.05 -4.45 13.44
C VAL A 155 -3.00 -3.61 14.28
N ASP A 156 -3.45 -2.46 13.78
CA ASP A 156 -4.24 -1.50 14.55
C ASP A 156 -5.71 -1.93 14.71
N ASN A 157 -6.15 -2.92 13.91
CA ASN A 157 -7.52 -3.43 13.92
C ASN A 157 -7.66 -4.80 14.61
N VAL A 158 -6.57 -5.46 15.01
CA VAL A 158 -6.59 -6.85 15.52
C VAL A 158 -5.77 -7.06 16.81
N LEU A 159 -4.80 -6.19 17.12
CA LEU A 159 -3.99 -6.26 18.34
C LEU A 159 -4.38 -5.18 19.34
#